data_AF-A0A3P6HBJ9-F1
#
_entry.id   AF-A0A3P6HBJ9-F1
#
_cell.length_a   1.000
_cell.length_b   1.000
_cell.length_c   1.000
_cell.angle_alpha   90.00
_cell.angle_beta   90.00
_cell.angle_gamma   90.00
#
_symmetry.space_group_name_H-M   'P 1'
#
loop_
_entity.id
_entity.type
_entity.pdbx_description
1 polymer ?
#
loop_
_entity_poly.entity_id
_entity_poly.type
_entity_poly.pdbx_seq_one_letter_code
_entity_poly.pdbx_strand_id
1 'polypeptide(L)' 'MEALVYTFLLVSTLGIIFFRYFFREPPTISTKNEIILHSLH' A
#
# COMPACT_ATOMS: atom_id res chain seq x y z
N MET A 1 2.00 31.34 -14.02
CA MET A 1 3.00 30.27 -14.17
C MET A 1 3.07 29.40 -12.91
N GLU A 2 3.11 29.98 -11.72
CA GLU A 2 3.22 29.27 -10.44
C GLU A 2 2.06 28.30 -10.12
N ALA A 3 0.82 28.67 -10.45
CA ALA A 3 -0.35 27.80 -10.24
C ALA A 3 -0.24 26.45 -10.97
N LEU A 4 0.39 26.43 -12.16
CA LEU A 4 0.63 25.19 -12.91
C LEU A 4 1.66 24.31 -12.21
N VAL A 5 2.72 24.92 -11.65
CA VAL A 5 3.76 24.21 -10.89
C VAL A 5 3.15 23.58 -9.64
N TYR A 6 2.37 24.33 -8.86
CA TYR A 6 1.72 23.79 -7.66
C TYR A 6 0.70 22.70 -7.97
N THR A 7 -0.08 22.87 -9.04
CA THR A 7 -1.03 21.84 -9.49
C THR A 7 -0.29 20.58 -9.94
N PHE A 8 0.82 20.73 -10.66
CA PHE A 8 1.63 19.61 -11.11
C PHE A 8 2.26 18.85 -9.93
N LEU A 9 2.82 19.58 -8.96
CA LEU A 9 3.36 18.99 -7.73
C LEU A 9 2.28 18.26 -6.91
N LEU A 10 1.09 18.86 -6.79
CA LEU A 10 -0.05 18.25 -6.10
C LEU A 10 -0.51 16.97 -6.80
N VAL A 11 -0.75 17.02 -8.11
CA VAL A 11 -1.23 15.88 -8.91
C VAL A 11 -0.18 14.77 -8.97
N SER A 12 1.10 15.11 -9.09
CA SER A 12 2.18 14.13 -9.07
C SER A 12 2.25 13.39 -7.73
N THR A 13 2.17 14.14 -6.62
CA THR A 13 2.18 13.55 -5.27
C THR A 13 0.97 12.64 -5.05
N LEU A 14 -0.22 13.08 -5.44
CA LEU A 14 -1.45 12.28 -5.33
C LEU A 14 -1.43 11.05 -6.24
N GLY A 15 -0.91 11.17 -7.46
CA GLY A 15 -0.74 10.06 -8.38
C GLY A 15 0.15 8.96 -7.80
N ILE A 16 1.31 9.33 -7.23
CA ILE A 16 2.25 8.37 -6.61
C ILE A 16 1.59 7.63 -5.43
N ILE A 17 0.85 8.34 -4.57
CA ILE A 17 0.14 7.72 -3.43
C ILE A 17 -0.95 6.77 -3.93
N PHE A 18 -1.70 7.17 -4.97
CA PHE A 18 -2.73 6.33 -5.59
C PHE A 18 -2.15 5.03 -6.16
N PHE A 19 -1.06 5.11 -6.92
CA PHE A 19 -0.37 3.93 -7.44
C PHE A 19 0.17 3.05 -6.30
N ARG A 20 0.75 3.64 -5.25
CA ARG A 20 1.25 2.89 -4.09
C ARG A 20 0.14 2.15 -3.33
N TYR A 21 -1.07 2.69 -3.26
CA TYR A 21 -2.17 2.07 -2.52
C TYR A 21 -2.85 0.95 -3.33
N PHE A 22 -3.03 1.12 -4.63
CA PHE A 22 -3.70 0.11 -5.48
C PHE A 22 -2.78 -1.01 -5.94
N PHE A 23 -1.51 -0.71 -6.18
CA PHE A 23 -0.54 -1.67 -6.73
C PHE A 23 0.43 -2.22 -5.67
N ARG A 24 0.22 -1.94 -4.37
CA ARG A 24 0.93 -2.67 -3.32
C ARG A 24 0.47 -4.13 -3.32
N GLU A 25 1.42 -5.02 -3.09
CA GLU A 25 1.12 -6.42 -2.84
C GLU A 25 0.09 -6.53 -1.71
N PRO A 26 -1.00 -7.30 -1.91
CA PRO A 26 -1.97 -7.52 -0.85
C PRO A 26 -1.23 -8.15 0.34
N PRO A 27 -1.56 -7.74 1.59
CA PRO A 27 -0.95 -8.35 2.75
C PRO A 27 -1.20 -9.86 2.70
N THR A 28 -0.11 -10.63 2.61
CA THR A 28 -0.21 -12.10 2.66
C THR A 28 -0.60 -12.47 4.08
N ILE A 29 -1.82 -13.00 4.24
CA ILE A 29 -2.23 -13.66 5.47
C ILE A 29 -1.37 -14.93 5.62
N SER A 30 -0.41 -14.91 6.54
CA SER A 30 0.45 -16.07 6.81
C SER A 30 -0.29 -17.07 7.69
N THR A 31 -1.26 -17.80 7.12
CA THR A 31 -2.05 -18.82 7.84
C THR A 31 -1.32 -20.15 8.02
N LYS A 32 0.00 -20.14 8.28
CA LYS A 32 0.79 -21.38 8.28
C LYS A 32 1.03 -22.00 9.66
N ASN A 33 0.96 -21.25 10.77
CA ASN A 33 1.47 -21.77 12.05
C ASN A 33 0.54 -21.70 13.26
N GLU A 34 -0.60 -21.01 13.22
CA GLU A 34 -1.46 -20.89 14.41
C GLU A 34 -2.30 -22.15 14.71
N ILE A 35 -2.64 -22.96 13.70
CA ILE A 35 -3.36 -24.23 13.91
C ILE A 35 -2.42 -25.32 14.43
N ILE A 36 -1.17 -25.35 13.99
CA ILE A 36 -0.20 -26.37 14.39
C ILE A 36 0.34 -26.07 15.80
N LEU A 37 0.50 -24.79 16.17
CA LEU A 37 0.94 -24.41 17.51
C LEU A 37 -0.15 -24.68 18.58
N HIS A 38 -1.42 -24.46 18.25
CA HIS A 38 -2.54 -24.79 19.14
C HIS A 38 -2.87 -26.30 19.17
N SER A 39 -2.40 -27.08 18.18
CA SER A 39 -2.53 -28.54 18.17
C SER A 39 -1.35 -29.25 18.84
N LEU A 40 -0.27 -28.52 19.19
CA LEU A 40 0.94 -29.05 19.82
C LEU A 40 1.03 -28.76 21.34
N HIS A 41 0.06 -28.06 21.91
CA HIS A 41 -0.09 -27.85 23.35
C HIS A 41 -1.42 -28.43 23.83
#